data_AF-A0A937J9T5-F1
#
_entry.id   AF-A0A937J9T5-F1
#
_cell.length_a   1.000
_cell.length_b   1.000
_cell.length_c   1.000
_cell.angle_alpha   90.00
_cell.angle_beta   90.00
_cell.angle_gamma   90.00
#
_symmetry.space_group_name_H-M   'P 1'
#
loop_
_entity.id
_entity.type
_entity.pdbx_description
1 polymer ?
#
loop_
_entity_poly.entity_id
_entity_poly.type
_entity_poly.pdbx_seq_one_letter_code
_entity_poly.pdbx_strand_id
1 'polypeptide(L)'
;MKIRSAVLMLIGAVSMLSMPAVGQPDFGRYIVTLKDGADSNALSQRLAKQAGGKRGYVYSNALNGFSIEMPKAALNGLRNHPKVMLVEEDLAQQAIAQRIPEGITRIFASQ
;
A
#
# COMPACT_ATOMS: atom_id res chain seq x y z
N MET A 1 21.88 -9.53 72.59
CA MET A 1 22.17 -10.97 72.34
C MET A 1 21.87 -11.25 70.87
N LYS A 2 22.91 -11.54 70.07
CA LYS A 2 22.85 -11.85 68.63
C LYS A 2 22.38 -13.29 68.44
N ILE A 3 21.44 -13.61 67.51
CA ILE A 3 21.40 -14.83 66.66
C ILE A 3 20.36 -14.58 65.54
N ARG A 4 20.69 -14.20 64.28
CA ARG A 4 21.07 -15.00 63.08
C ARG A 4 20.11 -16.15 62.70
N SER A 5 19.30 -15.97 61.63
CA SER A 5 18.86 -16.97 60.60
C SER A 5 17.76 -16.33 59.74
N ALA A 6 17.97 -15.88 58.49
CA ALA A 6 18.21 -16.64 57.25
C ALA A 6 17.00 -17.49 56.79
N VAL A 7 16.10 -16.90 56.00
CA VAL A 7 15.35 -17.62 54.95
C VAL A 7 15.31 -16.71 53.72
N LEU A 8 16.16 -17.05 52.74
CA LEU A 8 16.05 -16.57 51.36
C LEU A 8 14.76 -17.16 50.76
N MET A 9 13.87 -16.31 50.28
CA MET A 9 12.91 -16.73 49.25
C MET A 9 12.98 -15.73 48.10
N LEU A 10 13.75 -16.13 47.09
CA LEU A 10 13.82 -15.52 45.76
C LEU A 10 12.41 -15.53 45.15
N ILE A 11 11.71 -14.41 45.18
CA ILE A 11 10.56 -14.17 44.29
C ILE A 11 11.04 -13.17 43.24
N GLY A 12 11.80 -13.67 42.28
CA GLY A 12 12.09 -12.93 41.05
C GLY A 12 10.80 -12.84 40.26
N ALA A 13 10.08 -11.73 40.40
CA ALA A 13 8.95 -11.40 39.56
C ALA A 13 9.45 -11.25 38.12
N VAL A 14 9.30 -12.29 37.31
CA VAL A 14 9.43 -12.19 35.85
C VAL A 14 8.20 -11.42 35.38
N SER A 15 8.31 -10.09 35.36
CA SER A 15 7.34 -9.23 34.69
C SER A 15 7.41 -9.55 33.20
N MET A 16 6.51 -10.39 32.72
CA MET A 16 6.22 -10.54 31.31
C MET A 16 5.71 -9.19 30.81
N LEU A 17 6.59 -8.37 30.22
CA LEU A 17 6.15 -7.23 29.44
C LEU A 17 5.39 -7.79 28.23
N SER A 18 4.06 -7.72 28.27
CA SER A 18 3.21 -7.92 27.09
C SER A 18 3.63 -6.90 26.04
N MET A 19 4.39 -7.34 25.03
CA MET A 19 4.65 -6.53 23.86
C MET A 19 3.30 -6.33 23.15
N PRO A 20 2.91 -5.08 22.85
CA PRO A 20 1.71 -4.87 22.04
C PRO A 20 1.93 -5.59 20.71
N ALA A 21 0.98 -6.45 20.35
CA ALA A 21 0.98 -7.07 19.04
C ALA A 21 0.80 -5.96 18.00
N VAL A 22 1.87 -5.59 17.31
CA VAL A 22 1.78 -4.74 16.11
C VAL A 22 1.09 -5.61 15.07
N GLY A 23 -0.18 -5.30 14.79
CA GLY A 23 -0.93 -5.98 13.74
C GLY A 23 -0.20 -5.92 12.41
N GLN A 24 -0.38 -6.93 11.56
CA GLN A 24 0.15 -6.90 10.20
C GLN A 24 -0.36 -5.63 9.49
N PRO A 25 0.50 -4.90 8.76
CA PRO A 25 0.07 -3.69 8.08
C PRO A 25 -1.06 -4.03 7.10
N ASP A 26 -2.15 -3.26 7.14
CA ASP A 26 -3.23 -3.38 6.16
C ASP A 26 -2.80 -2.68 4.87
N PHE A 27 -2.66 -3.45 3.78
CA PHE A 27 -2.19 -2.94 2.48
C PHE A 27 -3.35 -2.55 1.57
N GLY A 28 -3.11 -1.52 0.75
CA GLY A 28 -3.97 -1.11 -0.35
C GLY A 28 -3.15 -0.92 -1.63
N ARG A 29 -3.82 -0.94 -2.79
CA ARG A 29 -3.24 -0.61 -4.08
C ARG A 29 -3.74 0.74 -4.55
N TYR A 30 -2.83 1.54 -5.08
CA TYR A 30 -3.09 2.91 -5.47
C TYR A 30 -2.41 3.27 -6.78
N ILE A 31 -3.00 4.21 -7.50
CA ILE A 31 -2.40 4.92 -8.62
C ILE A 31 -2.02 6.31 -8.13
N VAL A 32 -0.74 6.65 -8.29
CA VAL A 32 -0.18 7.95 -7.90
C VAL A 32 0.08 8.76 -9.15
N THR A 33 -0.59 9.90 -9.26
CA THR A 33 -0.36 10.87 -10.32
C THR A 33 0.56 11.96 -9.80
N LEU A 34 1.58 12.30 -10.59
CA LEU A 34 2.55 13.32 -10.26
C LEU A 34 2.18 14.64 -10.94
N LYS A 35 2.63 15.75 -10.35
CA LYS A 35 2.53 17.09 -10.97
C LYS A 35 3.43 17.18 -12.20
N ASP A 36 3.13 18.12 -13.08
CA ASP A 36 3.94 18.40 -14.27
C ASP A 36 5.41 18.71 -13.90
N GLY A 37 6.33 18.27 -14.75
CA GLY A 37 7.78 18.40 -14.54
C GLY A 37 8.39 17.44 -13.51
N ALA A 38 7.59 16.64 -12.80
CA ALA A 38 8.09 15.56 -11.96
C ALA A 38 8.38 14.30 -12.79
N ASP A 39 9.58 13.74 -12.65
CA ASP A 39 9.98 12.50 -13.34
C ASP A 39 9.46 11.25 -12.61
N SER A 40 8.49 10.55 -13.19
CA SER A 40 7.92 9.32 -12.63
C SER A 40 8.91 8.17 -12.54
N ASN A 41 9.84 8.03 -13.48
CA ASN A 41 10.88 7.00 -13.43
C ASN A 41 11.81 7.23 -12.25
N ALA A 42 12.24 8.48 -12.04
CA ALA A 42 13.13 8.81 -10.93
C ALA A 42 12.42 8.79 -9.56
N LEU A 43 11.15 9.18 -9.48
CA LEU A 43 10.43 9.33 -8.20
C LEU A 43 9.76 8.06 -7.71
N SER A 44 9.18 7.26 -8.60
CA SER A 44 8.35 6.10 -8.24
C SER A 44 9.02 5.16 -7.24
N GLN A 45 10.27 4.78 -7.48
CA GLN A 45 11.00 3.86 -6.59
C GLN A 45 11.30 4.47 -5.22
N ARG A 46 11.60 5.78 -5.16
CA ARG A 46 11.88 6.48 -3.91
C ARG A 46 10.62 6.63 -3.07
N LEU A 47 9.53 7.09 -3.68
CA LEU A 47 8.25 7.26 -3.02
C LEU A 47 7.68 5.92 -2.51
N ALA A 48 7.83 4.85 -3.29
CA ALA A 48 7.42 3.52 -2.85
C ALA A 48 8.21 3.04 -1.61
N LYS A 49 9.53 3.22 -1.61
CA LYS A 49 10.36 2.89 -0.43
C LYS A 49 9.99 3.72 0.79
N GLN A 50 9.77 5.03 0.62
CA GLN A 50 9.38 5.92 1.71
C GLN A 50 8.01 5.57 2.30
N ALA A 51 7.08 5.11 1.47
CA ALA A 51 5.76 4.65 1.91
C ALA A 51 5.78 3.23 2.53
N GLY A 52 6.95 2.55 2.59
CA GLY A 52 7.02 1.16 3.01
C GLY A 52 6.29 0.20 2.07
N GLY A 53 6.15 0.58 0.80
CA GLY A 53 5.40 -0.14 -0.22
C GLY A 53 6.26 -0.68 -1.36
N LYS A 54 5.58 -1.37 -2.28
CA LYS A 54 6.14 -1.94 -3.49
C LYS A 54 5.66 -1.14 -4.70
N ARG A 55 6.61 -0.65 -5.50
CA ARG A 55 6.32 0.01 -6.78
C ARG A 55 5.76 -1.01 -7.78
N GLY A 56 4.65 -0.66 -8.41
CA GLY A 56 4.10 -1.34 -9.57
C GLY A 56 4.61 -0.75 -10.88
N TYR A 57 3.70 -0.52 -11.80
CA TYR A 57 3.98 0.00 -13.14
C TYR A 57 4.24 1.51 -13.11
N VAL A 58 5.09 2.00 -14.01
CA VAL A 58 5.38 3.43 -14.17
C VAL A 58 4.74 3.92 -15.46
N TYR A 59 3.87 4.91 -15.35
CA TYR A 59 3.19 5.55 -16.47
C TYR A 59 4.00 6.79 -16.91
N SER A 60 4.19 6.93 -18.23
CA SER A 60 4.95 8.05 -18.83
C SER A 60 4.33 8.68 -20.07
N ASN A 61 3.33 8.04 -20.69
CA ASN A 61 2.76 8.51 -21.97
C ASN A 61 1.47 9.31 -21.75
N ALA A 62 0.37 8.63 -21.43
CA ALA A 62 -0.94 9.27 -21.20
C ALA A 62 -1.11 9.81 -19.78
N LEU A 63 -0.30 9.32 -18.84
CA LEU A 63 -0.33 9.68 -17.43
C LEU A 63 1.11 9.77 -16.93
N ASN A 64 1.44 10.82 -16.18
CA ASN A 64 2.71 10.92 -15.46
C ASN A 64 2.52 10.39 -14.03
N GLY A 65 2.92 9.15 -13.77
CA GLY A 65 2.61 8.52 -12.50
C GLY A 65 3.15 7.11 -12.33
N PHE A 66 2.70 6.41 -11.29
CA PHE A 66 3.02 5.01 -11.06
C PHE A 66 1.97 4.34 -10.17
N SER A 67 1.82 3.01 -10.27
CA SER A 67 1.05 2.24 -9.31
C SER A 67 1.92 1.80 -8.13
N ILE A 68 1.30 1.64 -6.96
CA ILE A 68 1.97 1.24 -5.72
C ILE A 68 1.04 0.37 -4.86
N GLU A 69 1.61 -0.66 -4.25
CA GLU A 69 0.99 -1.37 -3.14
C GLU A 69 1.68 -0.93 -1.84
N MET A 70 0.94 -0.42 -0.85
CA MET A 70 1.52 0.12 0.39
C MET A 70 0.56 -0.02 1.58
N PRO A 71 1.05 0.09 2.83
CA PRO A 71 0.18 0.19 3.99
C PRO A 71 -0.78 1.37 3.85
N LYS A 72 -2.08 1.18 4.14
CA LYS A 72 -3.09 2.25 4.06
C LYS A 72 -2.75 3.44 4.96
N ALA A 73 -2.05 3.20 6.06
CA ALA A 73 -1.54 4.25 6.95
C ALA A 73 -0.58 5.24 6.27
N ALA A 74 0.10 4.84 5.19
CA ALA A 74 1.03 5.69 4.44
C ALA A 74 0.33 6.61 3.42
N LEU A 75 -0.99 6.44 3.19
CA LEU A 75 -1.75 7.15 2.16
C LEU A 75 -1.65 8.67 2.28
N ASN A 76 -1.82 9.21 3.48
CA ASN A 76 -1.77 10.65 3.72
C ASN A 76 -0.37 11.23 3.46
N GLY A 77 0.68 10.43 3.67
CA GLY A 77 2.05 10.84 3.36
C GLY A 77 2.26 11.09 1.87
N LEU A 78 1.75 10.19 1.01
CA LEU A 78 1.80 10.41 -0.44
C LEU A 78 0.88 11.54 -0.90
N ARG A 79 -0.35 11.63 -0.37
CA ARG A 79 -1.29 12.73 -0.72
C ARG A 79 -0.72 14.11 -0.43
N ASN A 80 0.05 14.25 0.64
CA ASN A 80 0.65 15.52 1.06
C ASN A 80 2.03 15.77 0.41
N HIS A 81 2.57 14.84 -0.37
CA HIS A 81 3.89 14.99 -0.97
C HIS A 81 3.88 16.11 -2.03
N PRO A 82 4.85 17.05 -2.04
CA PRO A 82 4.79 18.25 -2.87
C PRO A 82 4.75 18.00 -4.37
N LYS A 83 5.30 16.85 -4.83
CA LYS A 83 5.30 16.44 -6.24
C LYS A 83 4.13 15.53 -6.64
N VAL A 84 3.30 15.11 -5.68
CA VAL A 84 2.12 14.29 -5.96
C VAL A 84 0.94 15.22 -6.25
N MET A 85 0.22 14.92 -7.32
CA MET A 85 -1.01 15.62 -7.70
C MET A 85 -2.23 14.90 -7.13
N LEU A 86 -2.26 13.57 -7.21
CA LEU A 86 -3.41 12.76 -6.82
C LEU A 86 -2.97 11.35 -6.40
N VAL A 87 -3.73 10.74 -5.48
CA VAL A 87 -3.60 9.33 -5.11
C VAL A 87 -4.99 8.71 -5.06
N GLU A 88 -5.26 7.77 -5.97
CA GLU A 88 -6.54 7.05 -6.12
C GLU A 88 -6.36 5.56 -5.85
N GLU A 89 -7.42 4.88 -5.41
CA GLU A 89 -7.41 3.43 -5.23
C GLU A 89 -7.45 2.68 -6.58
N ASP A 90 -6.68 1.61 -6.67
CA ASP A 90 -6.64 0.72 -7.84
C ASP A 90 -7.65 -0.43 -7.68
N LEU A 91 -8.89 -0.16 -8.11
CA LEU A 91 -10.04 -1.03 -7.95
C LEU A 91 -10.11 -2.10 -9.06
N ALA A 92 -10.42 -3.33 -8.65
CA ALA A 92 -10.68 -4.41 -9.58
C ALA A 92 -11.92 -4.11 -10.44
N GLN A 93 -11.80 -4.35 -11.74
CA GLN A 93 -12.90 -4.29 -12.70
C GLN A 93 -13.36 -5.69 -13.08
N GLN A 94 -14.62 -5.83 -13.48
CA GLN A 94 -15.20 -7.10 -13.92
C GLN A 94 -15.69 -6.99 -15.37
N ALA A 95 -15.47 -8.05 -16.15
CA ALA A 95 -15.98 -8.11 -17.50
C ALA A 95 -17.51 -8.26 -17.50
N ILE A 96 -18.19 -7.45 -18.31
CA ILE A 96 -19.63 -7.57 -18.53
C ILE A 96 -19.83 -8.48 -19.75
N ALA A 97 -20.39 -9.67 -19.55
CA ALA A 97 -20.66 -10.60 -20.64
C ALA A 97 -22.00 -10.25 -21.30
N GLN A 98 -21.96 -9.81 -22.56
CA GLN A 98 -23.14 -9.67 -23.41
C GLN A 98 -23.37 -10.97 -24.19
N ARG A 99 -24.62 -11.44 -24.30
CA ARG A 99 -25.00 -12.44 -25.31
C ARG A 99 -24.85 -11.86 -26.72
N ILE A 100 -24.79 -12.73 -27.74
CA ILE A 100 -24.47 -12.42 -29.14
C ILE A 100 -24.85 -10.97 -29.50
N PRO A 101 -23.87 -10.07 -29.68
CA PRO A 101 -24.17 -8.70 -30.05
C PRO A 101 -24.82 -8.66 -31.44
N GLU A 102 -26.00 -8.02 -31.55
CA GLU A 102 -26.63 -7.68 -32.83
C GLU A 102 -25.71 -6.86 -33.75
N GLY A 103 -24.57 -6.37 -33.25
CA GLY A 103 -23.53 -5.69 -34.02
C GLY A 103 -23.01 -6.52 -35.20
N ILE A 104 -22.86 -7.84 -35.08
CA ILE A 104 -22.43 -8.72 -36.18
C ILE A 104 -23.45 -8.68 -37.33
N THR A 105 -24.73 -8.87 -36.99
CA THR A 105 -25.85 -8.79 -37.94
C THR A 105 -25.96 -7.38 -38.55
N ARG A 106 -25.78 -6.32 -37.75
CA ARG A 106 -25.93 -4.93 -38.19
C ARG A 106 -24.85 -4.45 -39.15
N ILE A 107 -23.65 -5.03 -39.11
CA ILE A 107 -22.57 -4.69 -40.05
C ILE A 107 -22.50 -5.66 -41.25
N PHE A 108 -23.45 -6.58 -41.38
CA PHE A 108 -23.48 -7.61 -42.42
C PHE A 108 -22.18 -8.43 -42.53
N ALA A 109 -21.44 -8.57 -41.43
CA ALA A 109 -20.27 -9.44 -41.40
C ALA A 109 -20.73 -10.90 -41.32
N SER A 110 -20.16 -11.76 -42.16
CA SER A 110 -20.24 -13.21 -41.98
C SER A 110 -19.28 -13.65 -40.88
N GLN A 111 -19.68 -14.66 -40.10
CA GLN A 111 -18.79 -15.29 -39.12
C GLN A 111 -17.66 -16.06 -39.81
#